data_AF-A0A7S2IZH9-F1
#
_entry.id   AF-A0A7S2IZH9-F1
#
_cell.length_a   1.000
_cell.length_b   1.000
_cell.length_c   1.000
_cell.angle_alpha   90.00
_cell.angle_beta   90.00
_cell.angle_gamma   90.00
#
_symmetry.space_group_name_H-M   'P 1'
#
loop_
_entity.id
_entity.type
_entity.pdbx_description
1 polymer ?
#
loop_
_entity_poly.entity_id
_entity_poly.type
_entity_poly.pdbx_seq_one_letter_code
_entity_poly.pdbx_strand_id
1 'polypeptide(L)'
;DAEAKQELTTVVYTNWGTEWRPFGAPRRRRPLHSVVLDDGVAEHIVGDVREFVDSARWYIDRGIPYRRGYLMHGPPGCGKSSFVAALAGELGYDICLLNLSDAGLTDDRLAHALSTTPPTSLVLLEDVDAAFVQREAGDRRGSHVTFSGLLNALDGVAAGEERILFMTTNHLARLDPALIRPGRVDVIHEVSTASDSQVRRMFLKFFPGEESRAE
;
A
#
# COMPACT_ATOMS: atom_id res chain seq x y z
N ASP A 1 -16.00 22.87 12.60
CA ASP A 1 -14.55 22.99 12.31
C ASP A 1 -13.65 21.79 12.59
N ALA A 2 -14.08 20.78 13.35
CA ALA A 2 -13.35 19.51 13.43
C ALA A 2 -13.59 18.61 12.19
N GLU A 3 -14.83 18.55 11.71
CA GLU A 3 -15.23 17.77 10.51
C GLU A 3 -14.54 18.27 9.22
N ALA A 4 -14.51 19.59 8.98
CA ALA A 4 -13.81 20.17 7.83
C ALA A 4 -12.28 20.00 7.89
N LYS A 5 -11.69 19.84 9.09
CA LYS A 5 -10.26 19.48 9.24
C LYS A 5 -10.01 18.01 8.91
N GLN A 6 -10.97 17.15 9.22
CA GLN A 6 -10.95 15.72 8.89
C GLN A 6 -10.97 15.51 7.36
N GLU A 7 -11.73 16.33 6.63
CA GLU A 7 -11.81 16.30 5.15
C GLU A 7 -10.48 16.58 4.42
N LEU A 8 -9.47 17.15 5.07
CA LEU A 8 -8.19 17.51 4.43
C LEU A 8 -6.98 16.79 5.02
N THR A 9 -7.20 15.89 5.97
CA THR A 9 -6.14 15.11 6.61
C THR A 9 -6.27 13.63 6.32
N THR A 10 -5.16 12.92 6.48
CA THR A 10 -5.06 11.46 6.49
C THR A 10 -4.49 11.05 7.83
N VAL A 11 -5.19 10.18 8.56
CA VAL A 11 -4.69 9.58 9.79
C VAL A 11 -3.87 8.36 9.40
N VAL A 12 -2.69 8.22 10.02
CA VAL A 12 -1.88 7.00 9.91
C VAL A 12 -2.10 6.20 11.17
N TYR A 13 -2.51 4.95 11.04
CA TYR A 13 -2.62 3.99 12.12
C TYR A 13 -1.43 3.04 12.10
N THR A 14 -0.99 2.64 13.28
CA THR A 14 -0.01 1.55 13.48
C THR A 14 -0.63 0.50 14.39
N ASN A 15 -0.25 -0.76 14.22
CA ASN A 15 -0.75 -1.84 15.07
C ASN A 15 0.08 -1.92 16.36
N TRP A 16 -0.57 -1.80 17.51
CA TRP A 16 0.05 -1.90 18.83
C TRP A 16 -0.58 -3.07 19.58
N GLY A 17 0.11 -4.21 19.57
CA GLY A 17 -0.40 -5.46 20.15
C GLY A 17 -1.51 -6.07 19.31
N THR A 18 -2.76 -5.77 19.66
CA THR A 18 -3.97 -6.25 18.94
C THR A 18 -4.87 -5.09 18.51
N GLU A 19 -4.45 -3.84 18.69
CA GLU A 19 -5.26 -2.67 18.40
C GLU A 19 -4.60 -1.77 17.36
N TRP A 20 -5.41 -1.20 16.48
CA TRP A 20 -4.98 -0.09 15.61
C TRP A 20 -5.05 1.22 16.36
N ARG A 21 -3.93 1.94 16.42
CA ARG A 21 -3.83 3.23 17.10
C ARG A 21 -3.32 4.32 16.16
N PRO A 22 -3.90 5.54 16.20
CA PRO A 22 -3.35 6.68 15.48
C PRO A 22 -1.88 6.90 15.85
N PHE A 23 -1.04 7.05 14.84
CA PHE A 23 0.39 7.28 14.97
C PHE A 23 0.72 8.73 14.62
N GLY A 24 0.96 9.52 15.68
CA GLY A 24 1.21 10.95 15.55
C GLY A 24 -0.04 11.76 15.20
N ALA A 25 0.17 13.01 14.80
CA ALA A 25 -0.90 13.90 14.39
C ALA A 25 -1.37 13.58 12.95
N PRO A 26 -2.67 13.81 12.63
CA PRO A 26 -3.17 13.71 11.27
C PRO A 26 -2.32 14.52 10.29
N ARG A 27 -1.95 13.91 9.17
CA ARG A 27 -1.09 14.54 8.17
C ARG A 27 -1.95 15.23 7.13
N ARG A 28 -1.49 16.36 6.59
CA ARG A 28 -2.16 16.97 5.44
C ARG A 28 -2.11 16.00 4.26
N ARG A 29 -3.24 15.88 3.56
CA ARG A 29 -3.31 15.07 2.34
C ARG A 29 -2.26 15.54 1.34
N ARG A 30 -1.46 14.60 0.87
CA ARG A 30 -0.48 14.85 -0.17
C ARG A 30 -1.22 14.81 -1.51
N PRO A 31 -1.21 15.88 -2.32
CA PRO A 31 -1.88 15.85 -3.62
C PRO A 31 -1.31 14.75 -4.50
N LEU A 32 -2.16 14.03 -5.24
CA LEU A 32 -1.73 12.91 -6.08
C LEU A 32 -0.68 13.35 -7.12
N HIS A 33 -0.92 14.48 -7.79
CA HIS A 33 0.01 15.09 -8.76
C HIS A 33 1.38 15.48 -8.15
N SER A 34 1.52 15.44 -6.82
CA SER A 34 2.80 15.69 -6.17
C SER A 34 3.79 14.52 -6.28
N VAL A 35 3.32 13.33 -6.66
CA VAL A 35 4.14 12.15 -6.93
C VAL A 35 4.14 11.91 -8.44
N VAL A 36 5.30 12.03 -9.07
CA VAL A 36 5.44 11.91 -10.52
C VAL A 36 5.88 10.48 -10.85
N LEU A 37 4.91 9.59 -11.06
CA LEU A 37 5.15 8.25 -11.62
C LEU A 37 5.21 8.30 -13.14
N ASP A 38 5.66 7.22 -13.77
CA ASP A 38 5.70 7.11 -15.23
C ASP A 38 4.31 7.24 -15.87
N ASP A 39 4.27 7.52 -17.16
CA ASP A 39 3.04 7.89 -17.86
C ASP A 39 1.98 6.78 -17.79
N GLY A 40 0.78 7.11 -17.33
CA GLY A 40 -0.37 6.20 -17.23
C GLY A 40 -0.39 5.32 -15.98
N VAL A 41 0.72 5.22 -15.22
CA VAL A 41 0.79 4.35 -14.03
C VAL A 41 -0.16 4.83 -12.94
N ALA A 42 -0.14 6.13 -12.64
CA ALA A 42 -1.00 6.72 -11.62
C ALA A 42 -2.48 6.62 -12.01
N GLU A 43 -2.80 6.95 -13.26
CA GLU A 43 -4.15 6.92 -13.82
C GLU A 43 -4.74 5.52 -13.78
N HIS A 44 -3.95 4.51 -14.15
CA HIS A 44 -4.39 3.12 -14.13
C HIS A 44 -4.68 2.62 -12.71
N ILE A 45 -3.79 2.89 -11.74
CA ILE A 45 -4.01 2.47 -10.35
C ILE A 45 -5.23 3.19 -9.75
N VAL A 46 -5.36 4.50 -9.97
CA VAL A 46 -6.51 5.27 -9.46
C VAL A 46 -7.82 4.78 -10.08
N GLY A 47 -7.82 4.52 -11.39
CA GLY A 47 -8.97 3.99 -12.09
C GLY A 47 -9.42 2.64 -11.51
N ASP A 48 -8.47 1.72 -11.35
CA ASP A 48 -8.73 0.38 -10.80
C ASP A 48 -9.27 0.43 -9.36
N VAL A 49 -8.68 1.29 -8.50
CA VAL A 49 -9.14 1.43 -7.12
C VAL A 49 -10.55 2.01 -7.06
N ARG A 50 -10.86 3.02 -7.89
CA ARG A 50 -12.20 3.60 -7.95
C ARG A 50 -13.23 2.58 -8.44
N GLU A 51 -12.91 1.82 -9.49
CA GLU A 51 -13.78 0.74 -9.98
C GLU A 51 -14.01 -0.32 -8.90
N PHE A 52 -12.96 -0.70 -8.16
CA PHE A 52 -13.10 -1.63 -7.03
C PHE A 52 -14.07 -1.07 -5.98
N VAL A 53 -13.87 0.17 -5.53
CA VAL A 53 -14.72 0.82 -4.51
C VAL A 53 -16.20 0.87 -4.96
N ASP A 54 -16.45 1.13 -6.24
CA ASP A 54 -17.81 1.24 -6.79
C ASP A 54 -18.46 -0.13 -7.11
N SER A 55 -17.71 -1.23 -7.04
CA SER A 55 -18.16 -2.57 -7.46
C SER A 55 -18.51 -3.53 -6.31
N ALA A 56 -18.61 -3.06 -5.06
CA ALA A 56 -18.93 -3.89 -3.88
C ALA A 56 -20.07 -4.90 -4.11
N ARG A 57 -21.19 -4.44 -4.67
CA ARG A 57 -22.36 -5.29 -4.94
C ARG A 57 -22.05 -6.41 -5.94
N TRP A 58 -21.23 -6.13 -6.97
CA TRP A 58 -20.87 -7.11 -7.98
C TRP A 58 -20.10 -8.30 -7.36
N TYR A 59 -19.21 -8.01 -6.40
CA TYR A 59 -18.45 -9.01 -5.63
C TYR A 59 -19.37 -9.85 -4.76
N ILE A 60 -20.22 -9.19 -3.96
CA ILE A 60 -21.16 -9.83 -3.03
C ILE A 60 -22.13 -10.75 -3.78
N ASP A 61 -22.75 -10.26 -4.85
CA ASP A 61 -23.74 -11.01 -5.65
C ASP A 61 -23.15 -12.29 -6.28
N ARG A 62 -21.81 -12.35 -6.43
CA ARG A 62 -21.08 -13.50 -6.99
C ARG A 62 -20.41 -14.37 -5.93
N GLY A 63 -20.52 -14.03 -4.65
CA GLY A 63 -19.81 -14.72 -3.57
C GLY A 63 -18.29 -14.64 -3.69
N ILE A 64 -17.77 -13.60 -4.36
CA ILE A 64 -16.33 -13.34 -4.47
C ILE A 64 -15.96 -12.45 -3.29
N PRO A 65 -14.94 -12.80 -2.50
CA PRO A 65 -14.50 -11.95 -1.40
C PRO A 65 -14.17 -10.54 -1.87
N TYR A 66 -14.77 -9.54 -1.24
CA TYR A 66 -14.62 -8.14 -1.63
C TYR A 66 -13.30 -7.57 -1.10
N ARG A 67 -12.22 -7.87 -1.81
CA ARG A 67 -10.85 -7.45 -1.49
C ARG A 67 -10.07 -7.16 -2.76
N ARG A 68 -9.08 -6.28 -2.66
CA ARG A 68 -8.18 -5.92 -3.76
C ARG A 68 -6.75 -5.74 -3.27
N GLY A 69 -5.82 -6.45 -3.90
CA GLY A 69 -4.40 -6.39 -3.60
C GLY A 69 -3.58 -5.69 -4.69
N TYR A 70 -2.70 -4.79 -4.29
CA TYR A 70 -1.79 -4.05 -5.14
C TYR A 70 -0.35 -4.32 -4.73
N LEU A 71 0.54 -4.51 -5.70
CA LEU A 71 1.98 -4.64 -5.47
C LEU A 71 2.74 -3.59 -6.28
N MET A 72 3.50 -2.75 -5.59
CA MET A 72 4.42 -1.81 -6.21
C MET A 72 5.85 -2.28 -5.98
N HIS A 73 6.61 -2.53 -7.04
CA HIS A 73 8.00 -2.97 -6.94
C HIS A 73 8.97 -2.05 -7.69
N GLY A 74 10.25 -2.06 -7.32
CA GLY A 74 11.29 -1.29 -8.01
C GLY A 74 12.33 -0.72 -7.03
N PRO A 75 13.32 0.04 -7.50
CA PRO A 75 14.41 0.52 -6.65
C PRO A 75 13.94 1.36 -5.44
N PRO A 76 14.73 1.42 -4.35
CA PRO A 76 14.42 2.28 -3.22
C PRO A 76 14.45 3.76 -3.65
N GLY A 77 13.58 4.57 -3.05
CA GLY A 77 13.53 6.01 -3.32
C GLY A 77 12.72 6.43 -4.56
N CYS A 78 12.17 5.51 -5.35
CA CYS A 78 11.39 5.86 -6.55
C CYS A 78 9.92 6.26 -6.28
N GLY A 79 9.51 6.40 -5.02
CA GLY A 79 8.20 6.99 -4.69
C GLY A 79 7.04 6.00 -4.45
N LYS A 80 7.29 4.69 -4.32
CA LYS A 80 6.28 3.65 -4.03
C LYS A 80 5.36 4.01 -2.84
N SER A 81 5.92 4.12 -1.62
CA SER A 81 5.15 4.49 -0.42
C SER A 81 4.59 5.91 -0.49
N SER A 82 5.30 6.83 -1.15
CA SER A 82 4.83 8.20 -1.37
C SER A 82 3.55 8.25 -2.20
N PHE A 83 3.45 7.40 -3.23
CA PHE A 83 2.27 7.29 -4.07
C PHE A 83 1.08 6.73 -3.30
N VAL A 84 1.26 5.63 -2.54
CA VAL A 84 0.19 5.06 -1.71
C VAL A 84 -0.35 6.08 -0.72
N ALA A 85 0.52 6.86 -0.09
CA ALA A 85 0.09 7.91 0.83
C ALA A 85 -0.70 9.05 0.14
N ALA A 86 -0.32 9.41 -1.08
CA ALA A 86 -1.05 10.41 -1.87
C ALA A 86 -2.39 9.87 -2.36
N LEU A 87 -2.44 8.60 -2.78
CA LEU A 87 -3.66 7.90 -3.17
C LEU A 87 -4.66 7.79 -2.02
N ALA A 88 -4.21 7.46 -0.81
CA ALA A 88 -5.06 7.47 0.38
C ALA A 88 -5.75 8.82 0.57
N GLY A 89 -4.98 9.90 0.47
CA GLY A 89 -5.50 11.27 0.59
C GLY A 89 -6.50 11.63 -0.51
N GLU A 90 -6.25 11.22 -1.75
CA GLU A 90 -7.14 11.43 -2.90
C GLU A 90 -8.48 10.71 -2.72
N LEU A 91 -8.47 9.50 -2.15
CA LEU A 91 -9.67 8.71 -1.89
C LEU A 91 -10.39 9.14 -0.59
N GLY A 92 -9.74 9.93 0.25
CA GLY A 92 -10.22 10.25 1.59
C GLY A 92 -10.12 9.09 2.58
N TYR A 93 -9.20 8.16 2.34
CA TYR A 93 -8.94 7.00 3.18
C TYR A 93 -7.82 7.31 4.19
N ASP A 94 -7.91 6.68 5.35
CA ASP A 94 -6.82 6.59 6.30
C ASP A 94 -5.82 5.49 5.90
N ILE A 95 -4.63 5.47 6.52
CA ILE A 95 -3.58 4.49 6.21
C ILE A 95 -3.32 3.61 7.42
N CYS A 96 -3.42 2.30 7.25
CA CYS A 96 -3.06 1.29 8.22
C CYS A 96 -1.68 0.72 7.89
N LEU A 97 -0.64 1.25 8.53
CA LEU A 97 0.73 0.85 8.30
C LEU A 97 1.08 -0.39 9.13
N LEU A 98 1.53 -1.45 8.45
CA LEU A 98 1.96 -2.68 9.10
C LEU A 98 3.36 -3.06 8.62
N ASN A 99 4.30 -3.10 9.56
CA ASN A 99 5.68 -3.47 9.31
C ASN A 99 5.89 -4.95 9.64
N LEU A 100 6.17 -5.76 8.62
CA LEU A 100 6.38 -7.20 8.77
C LEU A 100 7.68 -7.56 9.49
N SER A 101 8.60 -6.62 9.70
CA SER A 101 9.85 -6.83 10.45
C SER A 101 9.73 -6.56 11.96
N ASP A 102 8.56 -6.19 12.47
CA ASP A 102 8.35 -6.01 13.91
C ASP A 102 8.55 -7.33 14.68
N ALA A 103 9.50 -7.34 15.62
CA ALA A 103 9.87 -8.52 16.42
C ALA A 103 8.69 -9.11 17.22
N GLY A 104 7.68 -8.30 17.55
CA GLY A 104 6.49 -8.75 18.26
C GLY A 104 5.39 -9.36 17.37
N LEU A 105 5.56 -9.33 16.04
CA LEU A 105 4.53 -9.74 15.09
C LEU A 105 4.58 -11.25 14.83
N THR A 106 3.46 -11.92 15.02
CA THR A 106 3.24 -13.36 14.77
C THR A 106 2.20 -13.56 13.67
N ASP A 107 2.06 -14.78 13.16
CA ASP A 107 1.02 -15.14 12.16
C ASP A 107 -0.39 -14.77 12.64
N ASP A 108 -0.73 -15.13 13.88
CA ASP A 108 -2.04 -14.84 14.46
C ASP A 108 -2.28 -13.33 14.63
N ARG A 109 -1.24 -12.58 15.04
CA ARG A 109 -1.34 -11.12 15.20
C ARG A 109 -1.48 -10.43 13.87
N LEU A 110 -0.78 -10.89 12.83
CA LEU A 110 -0.93 -10.37 11.48
C LEU A 110 -2.35 -10.63 10.94
N ALA A 111 -2.85 -11.86 11.07
CA ALA A 111 -4.21 -12.19 10.66
C ALA A 111 -5.26 -11.35 11.40
N HIS A 112 -5.07 -11.16 12.71
CA HIS A 112 -5.94 -10.30 13.52
C HIS A 112 -5.86 -8.81 13.13
N ALA A 113 -4.65 -8.29 12.88
CA ALA A 113 -4.48 -6.91 12.46
C ALA A 113 -5.18 -6.64 11.11
N LEU A 114 -5.07 -7.58 10.16
CA LEU A 114 -5.71 -7.48 8.85
C LEU A 114 -7.24 -7.65 8.88
N SER A 115 -7.80 -8.27 9.92
CA SER A 115 -9.27 -8.43 10.07
C SER A 115 -9.92 -7.34 10.90
N THR A 116 -9.14 -6.58 11.66
CA THR A 116 -9.62 -5.48 12.54
C THR A 116 -9.26 -4.10 12.02
N THR A 117 -8.92 -3.98 10.74
CA THR A 117 -8.58 -2.69 10.12
C THR A 117 -9.73 -1.70 10.24
N PRO A 118 -9.49 -0.45 10.68
CA PRO A 118 -10.49 0.61 10.66
C PRO A 118 -11.20 0.73 9.30
N PRO A 119 -12.51 1.07 9.28
CA PRO A 119 -13.23 1.28 8.03
C PRO A 119 -12.63 2.45 7.25
N THR A 120 -12.83 2.44 5.92
CA THR A 120 -12.34 3.50 5.02
C THR A 120 -10.82 3.73 5.18
N SER A 121 -10.06 2.63 5.23
CA SER A 121 -8.60 2.66 5.32
C SER A 121 -7.93 1.77 4.28
N LEU A 122 -6.72 2.16 3.88
CA LEU A 122 -5.83 1.38 3.03
C LEU A 122 -4.80 0.69 3.93
N VAL A 123 -4.62 -0.61 3.77
CA VAL A 123 -3.52 -1.31 4.43
C VAL A 123 -2.25 -1.14 3.60
N LEU A 124 -1.16 -0.73 4.22
CA LEU A 124 0.16 -0.64 3.60
C LEU A 124 1.13 -1.59 4.31
N LEU A 125 1.59 -2.61 3.58
CA LEU A 125 2.71 -3.47 3.97
C LEU A 125 3.97 -2.98 3.26
N GLU A 126 4.91 -2.44 4.02
CA GLU A 126 6.18 -1.95 3.47
C GLU A 126 7.26 -3.03 3.47
N ASP A 127 8.11 -2.98 2.44
CA ASP A 127 9.32 -3.81 2.29
C ASP A 127 9.06 -5.30 2.56
N VAL A 128 8.04 -5.85 1.91
CA VAL A 128 7.59 -7.24 2.17
C VAL A 128 8.68 -8.27 1.94
N ASP A 129 9.68 -8.00 1.10
CA ASP A 129 10.84 -8.86 0.89
C ASP A 129 11.82 -8.88 2.08
N ALA A 130 11.97 -7.77 2.80
CA ALA A 130 12.93 -7.65 3.90
C ALA A 130 12.55 -8.55 5.09
N ALA A 131 11.25 -8.71 5.36
CA ALA A 131 10.75 -9.56 6.43
C ALA A 131 11.11 -11.04 6.26
N PHE A 132 11.33 -11.49 5.02
CA PHE A 132 11.64 -12.89 4.73
C PHE A 132 13.14 -13.16 4.56
N VAL A 133 13.93 -12.18 4.09
CA VAL A 133 15.40 -12.32 3.97
C VAL A 133 16.09 -12.42 5.33
N GLN A 134 15.62 -11.68 6.35
CA GLN A 134 16.21 -11.73 7.71
C GLN A 134 16.17 -13.14 8.33
N ARG A 135 15.23 -13.99 7.87
CA ARG A 135 15.08 -15.37 8.35
C ARG A 135 16.05 -16.34 7.71
N GLU A 136 16.34 -16.18 6.42
CA GLU A 136 17.34 -17.01 5.72
C GLU A 136 18.73 -16.84 6.33
N ALA A 137 19.04 -15.65 6.87
CA ALA A 137 20.29 -15.35 7.57
C ALA A 137 20.38 -15.94 9.00
N GLY A 138 19.35 -16.67 9.47
CA GLY A 138 19.38 -17.34 10.78
C GLY A 138 19.20 -16.43 11.99
N ASP A 139 18.85 -15.15 11.79
CA ASP A 139 18.64 -14.20 12.87
C ASP A 139 17.25 -14.39 13.50
N ARG A 140 17.20 -15.02 14.68
CA ARG A 140 15.96 -15.33 15.42
C ARG A 140 15.40 -14.13 16.21
N ARG A 141 15.93 -12.93 16.00
CA ARG A 141 15.52 -11.70 16.70
C ARG A 141 14.51 -10.84 15.92
N GLY A 142 14.09 -11.26 14.72
CA GLY A 142 13.08 -10.61 13.89
C GLY A 142 11.66 -11.12 14.08
N SER A 143 10.72 -10.66 13.25
CA SER A 143 9.31 -11.07 13.33
C SER A 143 9.12 -12.59 13.22
N HIS A 144 8.07 -13.08 13.88
CA HIS A 144 7.66 -14.49 13.84
C HIS A 144 6.64 -14.79 12.73
N VAL A 145 6.35 -13.83 11.84
CA VAL A 145 5.51 -14.01 10.64
C VAL A 145 6.09 -14.96 9.58
N THR A 146 5.53 -16.16 9.44
CA THR A 146 5.86 -17.10 8.36
C THR A 146 5.28 -16.67 7.02
N PHE A 147 5.89 -17.14 5.92
CA PHE A 147 5.35 -16.89 4.58
C PHE A 147 3.92 -17.46 4.47
N SER A 148 3.72 -18.71 4.93
CA SER A 148 2.39 -19.32 5.02
C SER A 148 1.42 -18.51 5.89
N GLY A 149 1.91 -17.92 6.98
CA GLY A 149 1.14 -17.02 7.84
C GLY A 149 0.68 -15.76 7.13
N LEU A 150 1.58 -15.08 6.41
CA LEU A 150 1.22 -13.95 5.56
C LEU A 150 0.18 -14.39 4.52
N LEU A 151 0.42 -15.47 3.79
CA LEU A 151 -0.51 -15.95 2.77
C LEU A 151 -1.91 -16.19 3.36
N ASN A 152 -2.00 -16.92 4.47
CA ASN A 152 -3.26 -17.20 5.14
C ASN A 152 -3.93 -15.92 5.68
N ALA A 153 -3.16 -14.92 6.09
CA ALA A 153 -3.70 -13.62 6.51
C ALA A 153 -4.25 -12.79 5.33
N LEU A 154 -3.74 -13.02 4.12
CA LEU A 154 -4.21 -12.34 2.91
C LEU A 154 -5.49 -12.93 2.35
N ASP A 155 -5.58 -14.26 2.21
CA ASP A 155 -6.69 -14.91 1.51
C ASP A 155 -7.33 -16.09 2.26
N GLY A 156 -6.91 -16.35 3.50
CA GLY A 156 -7.50 -17.40 4.32
C GLY A 156 -8.94 -17.13 4.71
N VAL A 157 -9.61 -18.15 5.24
CA VAL A 157 -11.04 -18.12 5.63
C VAL A 157 -11.36 -17.04 6.66
N ALA A 158 -10.37 -16.65 7.48
CA ALA A 158 -10.52 -15.61 8.50
C ALA A 158 -10.09 -14.21 8.03
N ALA A 159 -9.75 -14.04 6.75
CA ALA A 159 -9.37 -12.73 6.21
C ALA A 159 -10.58 -11.78 6.20
N GLY A 160 -10.37 -10.53 6.61
CA GLY A 160 -11.41 -9.49 6.55
C GLY A 160 -11.87 -9.20 5.13
N GLU A 161 -13.12 -8.81 4.98
CA GLU A 161 -13.71 -8.28 3.75
C GLU A 161 -13.60 -6.75 3.70
N GLU A 162 -13.96 -6.14 2.57
CA GLU A 162 -13.89 -4.68 2.35
C GLU A 162 -12.47 -4.11 2.49
N ARG A 163 -11.47 -4.80 1.93
CA ARG A 163 -10.05 -4.47 2.14
C ARG A 163 -9.34 -4.10 0.85
N ILE A 164 -8.69 -2.93 0.86
CA ILE A 164 -7.68 -2.54 -0.12
C ILE A 164 -6.30 -2.67 0.52
N LEU A 165 -5.45 -3.48 -0.07
CA LEU A 165 -4.09 -3.74 0.42
C LEU A 165 -3.06 -3.28 -0.61
N PHE A 166 -2.11 -2.46 -0.18
CA PHE A 166 -0.90 -2.15 -0.93
C PHE A 166 0.31 -2.83 -0.29
N MET A 167 1.11 -3.48 -1.12
CA MET A 167 2.42 -4.02 -0.76
C MET A 167 3.50 -3.28 -1.53
N THR A 168 4.62 -2.99 -0.88
CA THR A 168 5.81 -2.45 -1.54
C THR A 168 6.99 -3.40 -1.39
N THR A 169 7.80 -3.52 -2.44
CA THR A 169 9.04 -4.31 -2.39
C THR A 169 10.13 -3.67 -3.22
N ASN A 170 11.39 -3.87 -2.85
CA ASN A 170 12.52 -3.49 -3.69
C ASN A 170 12.96 -4.62 -4.63
N HIS A 171 12.51 -5.85 -4.38
CA HIS A 171 13.01 -7.05 -5.05
C HIS A 171 11.89 -8.05 -5.35
N LEU A 172 11.15 -7.82 -6.44
CA LEU A 172 10.05 -8.69 -6.88
C LEU A 172 10.47 -10.16 -6.98
N ALA A 173 11.67 -10.43 -7.51
CA ALA A 173 12.20 -11.79 -7.68
C ALA A 173 12.42 -12.57 -6.37
N ARG A 174 12.41 -11.89 -5.21
CA ARG A 174 12.50 -12.53 -3.89
C ARG A 174 11.14 -12.92 -3.33
N LEU A 175 10.05 -12.49 -3.95
CA LEU A 175 8.71 -12.86 -3.51
C LEU A 175 8.36 -14.22 -4.08
N ASP A 176 7.85 -15.10 -3.22
CA ASP A 176 7.37 -16.40 -3.66
C ASP A 176 6.14 -16.21 -4.58
N PRO A 177 6.09 -16.90 -5.73
CA PRO A 177 5.01 -16.76 -6.71
C PRO A 177 3.60 -16.98 -6.16
N ALA A 178 3.46 -17.69 -5.05
CA ALA A 178 2.18 -17.86 -4.38
C ALA A 178 1.64 -16.55 -3.80
N LEU A 179 2.49 -15.58 -3.43
CA LEU A 179 2.06 -14.27 -2.92
C LEU A 179 1.34 -13.44 -4.01
N ILE A 180 1.82 -13.53 -5.25
CA ILE A 180 1.36 -12.69 -6.37
C ILE A 180 0.19 -13.29 -7.17
N ARG A 181 -0.49 -14.30 -6.62
CA ARG A 181 -1.64 -14.91 -7.29
C ARG A 181 -2.88 -14.00 -7.22
N PRO A 182 -3.75 -14.03 -8.24
CA PRO A 182 -5.04 -13.33 -8.19
C PRO A 182 -5.82 -13.65 -6.92
N GLY A 183 -6.46 -12.64 -6.33
CA GLY A 183 -7.14 -12.72 -5.03
C GLY A 183 -6.24 -12.42 -3.82
N ARG A 184 -4.91 -12.38 -4.01
CA ARG A 184 -3.91 -11.85 -3.06
C ARG A 184 -3.29 -10.56 -3.60
N VAL A 185 -2.87 -10.59 -4.86
CA VAL A 185 -2.38 -9.45 -5.64
C VAL A 185 -3.07 -9.49 -6.98
N ASP A 186 -3.83 -8.44 -7.26
CA ASP A 186 -4.65 -8.31 -8.47
C ASP A 186 -4.01 -7.34 -9.47
N VAL A 187 -3.23 -6.37 -8.96
CA VAL A 187 -2.54 -5.36 -9.78
C VAL A 187 -1.08 -5.26 -9.36
N ILE A 188 -0.17 -5.36 -10.32
CA ILE A 188 1.28 -5.24 -10.13
C ILE A 188 1.81 -4.10 -11.00
N HIS A 189 2.55 -3.17 -10.40
CA HIS A 189 3.23 -2.09 -11.11
C HIS A 189 4.70 -2.00 -10.71
N GLU A 190 5.55 -1.83 -11.73
CA GLU A 190 6.93 -1.43 -11.54
C GLU A 190 7.02 0.08 -11.41
N VAL A 191 7.77 0.55 -10.41
CA VAL A 191 8.17 1.95 -10.24
C VAL A 191 9.69 2.00 -10.33
N SER A 192 10.17 2.22 -11.54
CA SER A 192 11.58 2.23 -11.91
C SER A 192 12.24 3.59 -11.65
N THR A 193 13.48 3.74 -12.10
CA THR A 193 14.18 5.04 -12.13
C THR A 193 13.48 6.01 -13.07
N ALA A 194 13.69 7.32 -12.87
CA ALA A 194 13.00 8.35 -13.63
C ALA A 194 13.19 8.21 -15.15
N SER A 195 12.08 8.16 -15.89
CA SER A 195 12.05 8.33 -17.35
C SER A 195 12.26 9.81 -17.72
N ASP A 196 12.60 10.08 -18.98
CA ASP A 196 12.73 11.45 -19.50
C ASP A 196 11.44 12.26 -19.30
N SER A 197 10.28 11.61 -19.48
CA SER A 197 8.97 12.20 -19.20
C SER A 197 8.83 12.59 -17.73
N GLN A 198 9.23 11.72 -16.80
CA GLN A 198 9.19 12.02 -15.37
C GLN A 198 10.15 13.15 -15.00
N VAL A 199 11.38 13.17 -15.54
CA VAL A 199 12.36 14.24 -15.31
C VAL A 199 11.78 15.58 -15.75
N ARG A 200 11.23 15.64 -16.96
CA ARG A 200 10.58 16.84 -17.49
C ARG A 200 9.41 17.30 -16.63
N ARG A 201 8.50 16.39 -16.27
CA ARG A 201 7.33 16.69 -15.41
C ARG A 201 7.75 17.15 -14.03
N MET A 202 8.79 16.55 -13.45
CA MET A 202 9.36 17.01 -12.19
C MET A 202 9.95 18.41 -12.34
N PHE A 203 10.75 18.69 -13.37
CA PHE A 203 11.33 20.00 -13.60
C PHE A 203 10.26 21.10 -13.67
N LEU A 204 9.24 20.91 -14.52
CA LEU A 204 8.15 21.89 -14.68
C LEU A 204 7.30 22.08 -13.43
N LYS A 205 7.21 21.05 -12.58
CA LYS A 205 6.53 21.16 -11.29
C LYS A 205 7.31 22.02 -10.30
N PHE A 206 8.64 21.98 -10.31
CA PHE A 206 9.48 22.82 -9.45
C PHE A 206 9.71 24.22 -10.04
N PHE A 207 9.66 24.35 -11.36
CA PHE A 207 9.89 25.60 -12.10
C PHE A 207 8.77 25.86 -13.13
N PRO A 208 7.57 26.29 -12.69
CA PRO A 208 6.47 26.60 -13.60
C PRO A 208 6.82 27.72 -14.58
N GLY A 209 6.49 27.56 -15.87
CA GLY A 209 6.74 28.56 -16.92
C GLY A 209 8.13 28.48 -17.60
N GLU A 210 8.95 27.49 -17.23
CA GLU A 210 10.28 27.26 -17.82
C GLU A 210 10.24 26.13 -18.88
N GLU A 211 9.18 26.04 -19.68
CA GLU A 211 8.99 24.96 -20.68
C GLU A 211 10.13 24.84 -21.68
N SER A 212 10.76 25.96 -22.04
CA SER A 212 11.91 26.01 -22.96
C SER A 212 13.19 25.41 -22.39
N ARG A 213 13.26 25.18 -21.08
CA ARG A 213 14.42 24.57 -20.39
C ARG A 213 14.17 23.14 -19.95
N ALA A 214 12.99 22.62 -20.24
CA ALA A 214 12.54 21.28 -19.87
C ALA A 214 12.68 20.27 -21.03
N GLU A 215 13.56 20.56 -21.99
CA GLU A 215 13.95 19.67 -23.10
C GLU A 215 15.07 18.72 -22.69
#